data_AF-A0AAW0PPG5-F1
#
_entry.id   AF-A0AAW0PPG5-F1
#
_cell.length_a   1.000
_cell.length_b   1.000
_cell.length_c   1.000
_cell.angle_alpha   90.00
_cell.angle_beta   90.00
_cell.angle_gamma   90.00
#
_symmetry.space_group_name_H-M   'P 1'
#
loop_
_entity.id
_entity.type
_entity.pdbx_description
1 polymer ?
#
loop_
_entity_poly.entity_id
_entity_poly.type
_entity_poly.pdbx_seq_one_letter_code
_entity_poly.pdbx_strand_id
1 'polypeptide(L)'
;MKVSPKGVTLTDINRKLFFRRHYPIHLLSYSGEDPDSRRWIRGSDFGAKMFGFVAKGVEAGMENVCHVFAEYDPLQPCDKIVQFIQATITKT
;
A
#
# COMPACT_ATOMS: atom_id res chain seq x y z
N MET A 1 1.65 5.75 -5.90
CA MET A 1 2.55 5.03 -4.97
C MET A 1 3.81 4.62 -5.72
N LYS A 2 4.99 4.62 -5.10
CA LYS A 2 6.21 4.06 -5.70
C LYS A 2 6.69 2.88 -4.86
N VAL A 3 6.95 1.75 -5.52
CA VAL A 3 7.58 0.57 -4.90
C VAL A 3 8.99 0.41 -5.45
N SER A 4 9.92 -0.01 -4.59
CA SER A 4 11.32 -0.23 -4.95
C SER A 4 11.94 -1.26 -3.99
N PRO A 5 13.14 -1.80 -4.27
CA PRO A 5 13.85 -2.64 -3.31
C PRO A 5 14.12 -1.97 -1.96
N LYS A 6 14.09 -0.63 -1.89
CA LYS A 6 14.23 0.13 -0.64
C LYS A 6 12.94 0.18 0.19
N GLY A 7 11.79 -0.19 -0.38
CA GLY A 7 10.47 -0.15 0.25
C GLY A 7 9.46 0.68 -0.54
N VAL A 8 8.41 1.12 0.16
CA VAL A 8 7.28 1.86 -0.40
C VAL A 8 7.41 3.35 -0.11
N THR A 9 7.14 4.18 -1.10
CA THR A 9 7.05 5.64 -0.95
C THR A 9 5.66 6.12 -1.34
N LEU A 10 5.04 6.88 -0.44
CA LEU A 10 3.80 7.60 -0.67
C LEU A 10 4.09 9.09 -0.76
N THR A 11 3.54 9.73 -1.79
CA THR A 11 3.54 11.18 -1.95
C THR A 11 2.10 11.59 -2.15
N ASP A 12 1.59 12.52 -1.33
CA ASP A 12 0.28 13.10 -1.57
C ASP A 12 0.39 14.09 -2.72
N ILE A 13 -0.26 13.78 -3.82
CA ILE A 13 -0.21 14.60 -5.05
C ILE A 13 -0.89 15.96 -4.79
N ASN A 14 -1.91 15.99 -3.94
CA ASN A 14 -2.67 17.20 -3.61
C ASN A 14 -2.07 17.99 -2.43
N ARG A 15 -1.03 17.45 -1.77
CA ARG A 15 -0.33 18.07 -0.63
C ARG A 15 -1.26 18.51 0.50
N LYS A 16 -2.30 17.72 0.82
CA LYS A 16 -3.29 18.06 1.84
C LYS A 16 -3.02 17.41 3.20
N LEU A 17 -2.65 16.13 3.21
CA LEU A 17 -2.53 15.35 4.45
C LEU A 17 -1.08 15.15 4.88
N PHE A 18 -0.17 14.98 3.92
CA PHE A 18 1.25 14.82 4.18
C PHE A 18 2.04 15.17 2.92
N PHE A 19 3.33 15.50 3.05
CA PHE A 19 4.17 15.72 1.87
C PHE A 19 4.62 14.38 1.27
N ARG A 20 5.31 13.57 2.08
CA ARG A 20 5.87 12.28 1.65
C ARG A 20 6.07 11.37 2.86
N ARG A 21 5.77 10.08 2.72
CA ARG A 21 6.06 9.04 3.72
C ARG A 21 6.81 7.90 3.05
N HIS A 22 7.81 7.35 3.74
CA HIS A 22 8.57 6.20 3.27
C HIS A 22 8.48 5.08 4.29
N TYR A 23 8.15 3.88 3.82
CA TYR A 23 8.12 2.65 4.59
C TYR A 23 9.24 1.74 4.09
N PRO A 24 10.36 1.64 4.84
CA PRO A 24 11.45 0.73 4.54
C PRO A 24 10.98 -0.71 4.39
N ILE A 25 11.63 -1.46 3.49
CA ILE A 25 11.22 -2.85 3.19
C ILE A 25 11.20 -3.77 4.41
N HIS A 26 12.16 -3.64 5.32
CA HIS A 26 12.26 -4.48 6.53
C HIS A 26 11.10 -4.26 7.52
N LEU A 27 10.35 -3.17 7.38
CA LEU A 27 9.15 -2.91 8.17
C LEU A 27 7.88 -3.42 7.49
N LEU A 28 7.91 -3.81 6.22
CA LEU A 28 6.72 -4.36 5.56
C LEU A 28 6.54 -5.83 5.95
N SER A 29 5.38 -6.17 6.52
CA SER A 29 5.07 -7.54 6.96
C SER A 29 4.04 -8.25 6.10
N TYR A 30 3.20 -7.49 5.39
CA TYR A 30 2.14 -8.05 4.56
C TYR A 30 1.74 -7.08 3.45
N SER A 31 1.24 -7.61 2.33
CA SER A 31 0.57 -6.85 1.26
C SER A 31 -0.45 -7.74 0.57
N GLY A 32 -1.61 -7.19 0.22
CA GLY A 32 -2.72 -7.95 -0.37
C GLY A 32 -3.86 -7.07 -0.87
N GLU A 33 -4.71 -7.67 -1.71
CA GLU A 33 -6.05 -7.16 -2.01
C GLU A 33 -6.98 -7.38 -0.81
N ASP A 34 -8.11 -6.66 -0.79
CA ASP A 34 -9.16 -6.89 0.22
C ASP A 34 -9.68 -8.34 0.16
N PRO A 35 -9.64 -9.11 1.26
CA PRO A 35 -10.03 -10.52 1.25
C PRO A 35 -11.52 -10.74 0.91
N ASP A 36 -12.36 -9.75 1.23
CA ASP A 36 -13.79 -9.77 0.94
C ASP A 36 -14.11 -9.22 -0.46
N SER A 37 -13.09 -8.87 -1.25
CA SER A 37 -13.23 -8.26 -2.58
C SER A 37 -14.13 -7.01 -2.60
N ARG A 38 -14.17 -6.26 -1.49
CA ARG A 38 -14.93 -5.01 -1.41
C ARG A 38 -14.32 -3.99 -2.34
N ARG A 39 -15.21 -3.15 -2.90
CA ARG A 39 -14.84 -2.11 -3.86
C ARG A 39 -15.02 -0.74 -3.24
N TRP A 40 -14.07 0.14 -3.51
CA TRP A 40 -14.18 1.54 -3.15
C TRP A 40 -14.99 2.27 -4.22
N ILE A 41 -16.17 2.78 -3.83
CA ILE A 41 -17.12 3.42 -4.76
C ILE A 41 -17.03 4.96 -4.69
N ARG A 42 -16.58 5.52 -3.56
CA ARG A 42 -16.60 6.99 -3.38
C ARG A 42 -15.54 7.68 -4.24
N GLY A 43 -15.97 8.41 -5.27
CA GLY A 43 -15.07 9.12 -6.17
C GLY A 43 -14.31 8.20 -7.14
N SER A 44 -14.84 6.99 -7.37
CA SER A 44 -14.38 6.08 -8.43
C SER A 44 -15.54 5.80 -9.37
N ASP A 45 -15.32 5.98 -10.67
CA ASP A 45 -16.33 5.72 -11.71
C ASP A 45 -16.39 4.24 -12.13
N PHE A 46 -15.50 3.39 -11.59
CA PHE A 46 -15.31 2.01 -12.05
C PHE A 46 -15.36 0.96 -10.92
N GLY A 47 -15.64 1.38 -9.68
CA GLY A 47 -15.58 0.51 -8.52
C GLY A 47 -14.16 -0.02 -8.32
N ALA A 48 -13.31 0.82 -7.73
CA ALA A 48 -11.90 0.56 -7.56
C ALA A 48 -11.63 -0.62 -6.63
N LYS A 49 -10.71 -1.52 -7.01
CA LYS A 49 -10.25 -2.57 -6.10
C LYS A 49 -9.54 -1.95 -4.90
N MET A 50 -9.76 -2.54 -3.74
CA MET A 50 -9.10 -2.17 -2.51
C MET A 50 -7.89 -3.08 -2.27
N PHE A 51 -6.78 -2.48 -1.84
CA PHE A 51 -5.55 -3.19 -1.51
C PHE A 51 -4.82 -2.47 -0.39
N GLY A 52 -3.87 -3.13 0.24
CA GLY A 52 -3.10 -2.52 1.31
C GLY A 52 -1.81 -3.25 1.64
N PHE A 53 -1.04 -2.63 2.51
CA PHE A 53 0.13 -3.26 3.13
C PHE A 53 0.16 -2.98 4.63
N VAL A 54 0.80 -3.87 5.38
CA VAL A 54 1.01 -3.73 6.82
C VAL A 54 2.48 -3.34 7.07
N ALA A 55 2.67 -2.25 7.80
CA ALA A 55 3.96 -1.81 8.30
C ALA A 55 4.07 -2.13 9.80
N LYS A 56 5.20 -2.70 10.20
CA LYS A 56 5.53 -3.02 11.59
C LYS A 56 5.80 -1.74 12.39
N GLY A 57 5.39 -1.75 13.65
CA GLY A 57 5.85 -0.77 14.62
C GLY A 57 7.38 -0.81 14.74
N VAL A 58 8.01 0.37 14.81
CA VAL A 58 9.49 0.47 14.84
C VAL A 58 10.04 0.32 16.26
N GLU A 59 9.23 0.70 17.26
CA GLU A 59 9.62 0.70 18.67
C GLU A 59 8.85 -0.37 19.45
N ALA A 60 9.43 -0.82 20.57
CA ALA A 60 8.76 -1.75 21.47
C ALA A 60 7.47 -1.11 22.01
N GLY A 61 6.34 -1.79 21.79
CA GLY A 61 5.01 -1.27 22.14
C GLY A 61 4.31 -0.50 21.03
N MET A 62 4.95 -0.26 19.87
CA MET A 62 4.24 0.28 18.71
C MET A 62 3.45 -0.81 17.99
N GLU A 63 2.20 -0.49 17.68
CA GLU A 63 1.31 -1.35 16.91
C GLU A 63 1.69 -1.41 15.43
N ASN A 64 1.29 -2.49 14.78
CA ASN A 64 1.36 -2.58 13.32
C ASN A 64 0.26 -1.71 12.70
N VAL A 65 0.58 -1.05 11.59
CA VAL A 65 -0.37 -0.18 10.88
C VAL A 65 -0.69 -0.77 9.51
N CYS A 66 -1.98 -0.95 9.24
CA CYS A 66 -2.48 -1.30 7.91
C CYS A 66 -2.77 -0.03 7.11
N HIS A 67 -2.10 0.13 5.97
CA HIS A 67 -2.37 1.21 5.02
C HIS A 67 -3.25 0.68 3.90
N VAL A 68 -4.49 1.16 3.83
CA VAL A 68 -5.49 0.78 2.83
C VAL A 68 -5.54 1.82 1.73
N PHE A 69 -5.63 1.35 0.48
CA PHE A 69 -5.69 2.13 -0.74
C PHE A 69 -6.80 1.60 -1.65
N ALA A 70 -7.19 2.43 -2.61
CA ALA A 70 -8.03 2.04 -3.72
C ALA A 70 -7.30 2.36 -5.02
N GLU A 71 -7.54 1.58 -6.07
CA GLU A 71 -7.07 1.90 -7.42
C GLU A 71 -7.57 3.27 -7.87
N TYR A 72 -6.68 4.07 -8.44
CA TYR A 72 -6.99 5.40 -8.96
C TYR A 72 -7.10 5.41 -10.49
N ASP A 73 -6.24 4.64 -11.16
CA ASP A 73 -6.14 4.56 -12.62
C ASP A 73 -6.32 3.09 -13.04
N PRO A 74 -7.36 2.74 -13.83
CA PRO A 74 -7.57 1.38 -14.33
C PRO A 74 -6.41 0.83 -15.16
N LEU A 75 -5.57 1.70 -15.74
CA LEU A 75 -4.37 1.29 -16.48
C LEU A 75 -3.20 0.91 -15.56
N GLN A 76 -3.32 1.16 -14.26
CA GLN A 76 -2.34 0.84 -13.24
C GLN A 76 -2.96 -0.03 -12.13
N PRO A 77 -3.29 -1.29 -12.45
CA PRO A 77 -3.94 -2.18 -11.49
C PRO A 77 -3.06 -2.46 -10.27
N CYS A 78 -3.68 -2.66 -9.11
CA CYS A 78 -2.98 -2.88 -7.85
C CYS A 78 -2.21 -4.21 -7.81
N ASP A 79 -2.61 -5.20 -8.60
CA ASP A 79 -2.06 -6.55 -8.61
C ASP A 79 -0.53 -6.56 -8.75
N LYS A 80 0.02 -5.71 -9.62
CA LYS A 80 1.47 -5.59 -9.83
C LYS A 80 2.21 -5.01 -8.61
N ILE A 81 1.58 -4.04 -7.93
CA ILE A 81 2.12 -3.43 -6.72
C ILE A 81 2.13 -4.46 -5.59
N VAL A 82 1.01 -5.17 -5.41
CA VAL A 82 0.86 -6.22 -4.39
C VAL A 82 1.91 -7.31 -4.61
N GLN A 83 2.01 -7.85 -5.82
CA GLN A 83 3.00 -8.86 -6.19
C GLN A 83 4.44 -8.40 -5.95
N PHE A 84 4.78 -7.15 -6.30
CA PHE A 84 6.13 -6.64 -6.07
C PHE A 84 6.46 -6.58 -4.58
N ILE A 85 5.55 -6.04 -3.75
CA ILE A 85 5.78 -5.95 -2.30
C ILE A 85 5.92 -7.35 -1.70
N GLN A 86 5.01 -8.27 -2.03
CA GLN A 86 5.07 -9.67 -1.59
C GLN A 86 6.40 -10.33 -1.97
N ALA A 87 6.82 -10.22 -3.23
CA ALA A 87 8.07 -10.79 -3.71
C ALA A 87 9.31 -10.18 -3.03
N THR A 88 9.22 -8.96 -2.53
CA THR A 88 10.32 -8.31 -1.82
C THR A 88 10.34 -8.70 -0.33
N ILE A 89 9.18 -8.90 0.29
CA ILE A 89 9.07 -9.40 1.68
C ILE A 89 9.63 -10.83 1.78
N THR A 90 9.22 -11.74 0.89
CA THR A 90 9.63 -13.16 0.93
C THR A 90 11.12 -13.40 0.68
N LYS A 91 11.84 -12.42 0.14
CA LYS A 91 13.30 -12.50 -0.12
C LYS A 91 14.17 -12.14 1.08
N THR A 92 13.56 -11.83 2.22
CA THR A 92 14.23 -11.45 3.47
C THR A 92 14.06 -12.56 4.50
#